data_AF-A0A917QDX3-F1
#
_entry.id   AF-A0A917QDX3-F1
#
_cell.length_a   1.000
_cell.length_b   1.000
_cell.length_c   1.000
_cell.angle_alpha   90.00
_cell.angle_beta   90.00
_cell.angle_gamma   90.00
#
_symmetry.space_group_name_H-M   'P 1'
#
loop_
_entity.id
_entity.type
_entity.pdbx_description
1 polymer ?
#
loop_
_entity_poly.entity_id
_entity_poly.type
_entity_poly.pdbx_seq_one_letter_code
_entity_poly.pdbx_strand_id
1 'polypeptide(L)'
;MATLVIPCYPNGMKISVSLPQEDVAFVDEYATKKAAESRSAVIHAAIQALRESALEEEYLAAWDEWYASEDAELWDRTAGDGISDESR
;
A
#
# COMPACT_ATOMS: atom_id res chain seq x y z
N MET A 1 -10.27 -6.27 37.17
CA MET A 1 -9.71 -6.49 35.81
C MET A 1 -10.14 -5.33 34.94
N ALA A 2 -9.24 -4.37 34.72
CA ALA A 2 -9.51 -3.22 33.87
C ALA A 2 -9.07 -3.57 32.45
N THR A 3 -10.02 -3.76 31.54
CA THR A 3 -9.74 -3.88 30.11
C THR A 3 -9.35 -2.48 29.62
N LEU A 4 -8.05 -2.21 29.57
CA LEU A 4 -7.51 -0.99 28.99
C LEU A 4 -7.81 -1.04 27.48
N VAL A 5 -8.82 -0.28 27.03
CA VAL A 5 -9.02 0.01 25.61
C VAL A 5 -7.91 0.96 25.22
N ILE A 6 -6.80 0.43 24.71
CA ILE A 6 -5.68 1.24 24.22
C ILE A 6 -6.23 2.09 23.05
N PRO A 7 -6.20 3.43 23.13
CA PRO A 7 -6.59 4.26 22.00
C PRO A 7 -5.59 4.02 20.87
N CYS A 8 -6.08 3.54 19.71
CA CYS A 8 -5.28 3.23 18.52
C CYS A 8 -4.41 4.41 18.06
N TYR A 9 -4.73 5.65 18.47
CA TYR A 9 -3.87 6.81 18.32
C TYR A 9 -4.12 7.76 19.51
N PRO A 10 -3.08 8.29 20.18
CA PRO A 10 -3.26 9.24 21.29
C PRO A 10 -3.96 10.55 20.88
N ASN A 11 -4.06 10.86 19.58
CA ASN A 11 -4.79 12.01 19.01
C ASN A 11 -5.72 11.64 17.82
N GLY A 12 -6.24 10.40 17.77
CA GLY A 12 -7.06 9.94 16.64
C GLY A 12 -8.49 10.50 16.63
N MET A 13 -8.98 10.92 15.46
CA MET A 13 -10.38 11.31 15.25
C MET A 13 -11.30 10.09 15.21
N LYS A 14 -12.43 10.14 15.93
CA LYS A 14 -13.45 9.09 15.90
C LYS A 14 -14.51 9.44 14.87
N ILE A 15 -14.85 8.46 14.03
CA ILE A 15 -15.95 8.55 13.07
C ILE A 15 -16.98 7.46 13.36
N SER A 16 -18.24 7.73 13.09
CA SER A 16 -19.31 6.73 13.09
C SER A 16 -19.63 6.37 11.64
N VAL A 17 -19.59 5.08 11.32
CA VAL A 17 -19.88 4.56 9.97
C VAL A 17 -20.85 3.40 10.09
N SER A 18 -21.82 3.33 9.17
CA SER A 18 -22.71 2.18 9.03
C SER A 18 -22.17 1.29 7.92
N LEU A 19 -21.87 0.03 8.25
CA LEU A 19 -21.36 -0.97 7.31
C LEU A 19 -22.27 -2.19 7.32
N PRO A 20 -22.43 -2.88 6.19
CA PRO A 20 -23.01 -4.21 6.13
C PRO A 20 -22.33 -5.18 7.11
N GLN A 21 -23.08 -6.20 7.57
CA GLN A 21 -22.60 -7.14 8.57
C GLN A 21 -21.42 -7.97 8.04
N GLU A 22 -21.44 -8.30 6.75
CA GLU A 22 -20.39 -9.00 6.03
C GLU A 22 -19.07 -8.23 6.02
N ASP A 23 -19.13 -6.91 5.86
CA ASP A 23 -17.94 -6.06 5.83
C ASP A 23 -17.31 -5.96 7.22
N VAL A 24 -18.13 -5.88 8.27
CA VAL A 24 -17.64 -5.91 9.66
C VAL A 24 -16.98 -7.25 9.97
N ALA A 25 -17.57 -8.36 9.53
CA ALA A 25 -17.00 -9.69 9.72
C ALA A 25 -15.66 -9.84 9.00
N PHE A 26 -15.54 -9.31 7.78
CA PHE A 26 -14.27 -9.30 7.05
C PHE A 26 -13.19 -8.51 7.80
N VAL A 27 -13.51 -7.32 8.32
CA VAL A 27 -12.58 -6.49 9.09
C VAL A 27 -12.09 -7.22 10.34
N ASP A 28 -12.98 -7.93 11.04
CA ASP A 28 -12.62 -8.72 12.23
C ASP A 28 -11.71 -9.91 11.92
N GLU A 29 -12.02 -10.64 10.85
CA GLU A 29 -11.19 -11.74 10.38
C GLU A 29 -9.80 -11.24 9.97
N TYR A 30 -9.75 -10.12 9.24
CA TYR A 30 -8.50 -9.52 8.81
C TYR A 30 -7.65 -9.02 9.98
N ALA A 31 -8.30 -8.41 10.99
CA ALA A 31 -7.63 -8.00 12.23
C ALA A 31 -6.98 -9.20 12.91
N THR A 32 -7.68 -10.32 13.00
CA THR A 32 -7.17 -11.57 13.59
C THR A 32 -5.99 -12.12 12.79
N LYS A 33 -6.14 -12.22 11.47
CA LYS A 33 -5.10 -12.77 10.56
C LYS A 33 -3.81 -11.95 10.58
N LYS A 34 -3.91 -10.63 10.73
CA LYS A 34 -2.77 -9.70 10.72
C LYS A 34 -2.31 -9.28 12.12
N ALA A 35 -2.90 -9.84 13.18
CA ALA A 35 -2.67 -9.44 14.56
C ALA A 35 -2.78 -7.91 14.77
N ALA A 36 -3.75 -7.28 14.11
CA ALA A 36 -3.97 -5.84 14.22
C ALA A 36 -4.57 -5.48 15.58
N GLU A 37 -4.12 -4.37 16.16
CA GLU A 37 -4.53 -3.95 17.51
C GLU A 37 -6.00 -3.51 17.59
N SER A 38 -6.62 -3.13 16.47
CA SER A 38 -8.03 -2.71 16.42
C SER A 38 -8.62 -2.75 15.01
N ARG A 39 -9.97 -2.68 14.93
CA ARG A 39 -10.68 -2.46 13.65
C ARG A 39 -10.20 -1.17 12.96
N SER A 40 -9.94 -0.10 13.72
CA SER A 40 -9.43 1.15 13.15
C SER A 40 -8.05 0.98 12.50
N ALA A 41 -7.19 0.11 13.03
CA ALA A 41 -5.89 -0.20 12.42
C ALA A 41 -6.07 -0.90 11.07
N VAL A 42 -7.03 -1.83 10.96
CA VAL A 42 -7.38 -2.49 9.69
C VAL A 42 -7.93 -1.49 8.67
N ILE A 43 -8.87 -0.63 9.09
CA ILE A 43 -9.43 0.41 8.21
C ILE A 43 -8.34 1.40 7.77
N HIS A 44 -7.41 1.76 8.66
CA HIS A 44 -6.28 2.61 8.28
C HIS A 44 -5.38 1.93 7.23
N ALA A 45 -5.06 0.64 7.41
CA ALA A 45 -4.29 -0.12 6.42
C ALA A 45 -5.03 -0.21 5.07
N ALA A 46 -6.35 -0.39 5.07
CA ALA A 46 -7.15 -0.36 3.85
C ALA A 46 -7.11 1.01 3.15
N ILE A 47 -7.18 2.12 3.91
CA ILE A 47 -7.03 3.47 3.35
C ILE A 47 -5.65 3.66 2.73
N GLN A 48 -4.59 3.16 3.36
CA GLN A 48 -3.24 3.22 2.79
C GLN A 48 -3.15 2.44 1.47
N ALA A 49 -3.71 1.23 1.44
CA ALA A 49 -3.78 0.45 0.20
C ALA A 49 -4.54 1.18 -0.92
N LEU A 50 -5.62 1.90 -0.61
CA LEU A 50 -6.34 2.72 -1.59
C LEU A 50 -5.53 3.94 -2.08
N ARG A 51 -4.69 4.53 -1.23
CA ARG A 51 -3.76 5.60 -1.65
C ARG A 51 -2.66 5.07 -2.54
N GLU A 52 -2.15 3.88 -2.23
CA GLU A 52 -1.15 3.20 -3.05
C GLU A 52 -1.73 2.76 -4.40
N SER A 53 -2.97 2.25 -4.44
CA SER A 53 -3.61 1.89 -5.71
C SER A 53 -3.86 3.11 -6.61
N ALA A 54 -4.02 4.30 -6.04
CA ALA A 54 -4.12 5.53 -6.83
C ALA A 54 -2.81 5.88 -7.54
N LEU A 55 -1.66 5.39 -7.07
CA LEU A 55 -0.37 5.58 -7.74
C LEU A 55 -0.23 4.69 -8.97
N GLU A 56 -1.00 3.60 -9.10
CA GLU A 56 -0.88 2.66 -10.22
C GLU A 56 -1.12 3.37 -11.56
N GLU A 57 -2.18 4.19 -11.65
CA GLU A 57 -2.47 4.97 -12.86
C GLU A 57 -1.35 5.98 -13.18
N GLU A 58 -0.76 6.61 -12.15
CA GLU A 58 0.36 7.54 -12.32
C GLU A 58 1.64 6.83 -12.80
N TYR A 59 1.93 5.64 -12.29
CA TYR A 59 3.06 4.82 -12.74
C TYR A 59 2.85 4.33 -14.18
N LEU A 60 1.64 3.90 -14.54
CA LEU A 60 1.32 3.50 -15.92
C LEU A 60 1.51 4.67 -16.89
N ALA A 61 1.01 5.86 -16.55
CA ALA A 61 1.20 7.06 -17.35
C ALA A 61 2.68 7.42 -17.50
N ALA A 62 3.46 7.38 -16.41
CA ALA A 62 4.90 7.64 -16.45
C ALA A 62 5.66 6.61 -17.31
N TRP A 63 5.23 5.35 -17.28
CA TRP A 63 5.80 4.30 -18.13
C TRP A 63 5.49 4.57 -19.60
N ASP A 64 4.24 4.87 -19.95
CA ASP A 64 3.85 5.21 -21.33
C ASP A 64 4.63 6.44 -21.86
N GLU A 65 4.78 7.48 -21.04
CA GLU A 65 5.59 8.66 -21.36
C GLU A 65 7.07 8.31 -21.58
N TRP A 66 7.64 7.45 -20.73
CA TRP A 66 9.01 6.99 -20.86
C TRP A 66 9.24 6.23 -22.17
N TYR A 67 8.41 5.23 -22.49
CA TYR A 67 8.57 4.44 -23.73
C TYR A 67 8.26 5.23 -25.00
N ALA A 68 7.49 6.31 -24.91
CA ALA A 68 7.28 7.23 -26.02
C ALA A 68 8.46 8.19 -26.25
N SER A 69 9.42 8.28 -25.31
CA SER A 69 10.56 9.19 -25.39
C SER A 69 11.76 8.56 -26.10
N GLU A 70 12.59 9.40 -26.74
CA GLU A 70 13.89 8.98 -27.30
C GLU A 70 14.90 8.59 -26.19
N ASP A 71 14.65 9.03 -24.96
CA ASP A 71 15.49 8.72 -23.80
C ASP A 71 15.43 7.22 -23.46
N ALA A 72 14.31 6.54 -23.67
CA ALA A 72 14.19 5.10 -23.42
C ALA A 72 15.21 4.30 -24.25
N GLU A 73 15.34 4.57 -25.55
CA GLU A 73 16.35 3.92 -26.41
C GLU A 73 17.78 4.34 -26.05
N LEU A 74 17.97 5.60 -25.65
CA LEU A 74 19.27 6.11 -25.21
C LEU A 74 19.78 5.34 -23.99
N TRP A 75 18.92 5.15 -22.99
CA TRP A 75 19.26 4.50 -21.73
C TRP A 75 19.32 2.97 -21.84
N ASP A 76 18.51 2.35 -22.69
CA ASP A 76 18.54 0.89 -22.93
C ASP A 76 19.92 0.40 -23.35
N ARG A 77 20.66 1.21 -24.13
CA ARG A 77 22.05 0.90 -24.55
C ARG A 77 23.03 0.70 -23.41
N THR A 78 22.76 1.31 -22.25
CA THR A 78 23.63 1.21 -21.06
C THR A 78 23.22 0.10 -20.10
N ALA A 79 22.11 -0.60 -20.35
CA ALA A 79 21.59 -1.63 -19.45
C ALA A 79 22.56 -2.82 -19.25
N GLY A 80 23.45 -3.06 -20.22
CA GLY A 80 24.46 -4.13 -20.18
C GLY A 80 25.81 -3.73 -19.56
N ASP A 81 25.99 -2.45 -19.22
CA ASP A 81 27.28 -1.95 -18.75
C ASP A 81 27.67 -2.60 -17.40
N GLY A 82 28.89 -3.14 -17.31
CA GLY A 82 29.40 -3.76 -16.08
C GLY A 82 28.97 -5.21 -15.81
N ILE A 83 28.10 -5.81 -16.63
CA ILE A 83 27.64 -7.21 -16.48
C ILE A 83 28.68 -8.23 -17.02
N SER A 84 29.75 -7.78 -17.67
CA SER A 84 30.78 -8.66 -18.26
C SER A 84 31.93 -9.06 -17.30
N ASP A 85 31.87 -8.72 -16.00
CA ASP A 85 32.98 -8.97 -15.06
C ASP A 85 32.58 -9.85 -13.85
N GLU A 86 32.00 -11.02 -14.13
CA GLU A 86 31.82 -12.08 -13.10
C GLU A 86 32.54 -13.40 -13.45
N SER A 87 33.40 -13.39 -14.47
CA SER A 87 34.19 -14.57 -14.88
C SER A 87 35.70 -14.41 -14.76
N ARG A 88 36.21 -13.71 -13.73
CA ARG A 88 37.66 -13.64 -13.47
C ARG A 88 38.05 -14.03 -12.04
#